data_AF-A0A2M9L8X2-F1
#
_entry.id   AF-A0A2M9L8X2-F1
#
_cell.length_a   1.000
_cell.length_b   1.000
_cell.length_c   1.000
_cell.angle_alpha   90.00
_cell.angle_beta   90.00
_cell.angle_gamma   90.00
#
_symmetry.space_group_name_H-M   'P 1'
#
loop_
_entity.id
_entity.type
_entity.pdbx_description
1 polymer ?
#
loop_
_entity_poly.entity_id
_entity_poly.type
_entity_poly.pdbx_seq_one_letter_code
_entity_poly.pdbx_strand_id
1 'polypeptide(L)'
;MSGRSAATRVALERGRGAAPAPLRLAHRQARHELAMLCSLILANPAAASSLAKLVDSEVERPDGALVLGVLLNLADYEEGARFWWEFAAGGGSHLAASCLWFLHQSRGEPKDANFWRLQAESLAQLPQPAWQLSSPDRPLVSRSVRAEILALCKQGMSPRLPSRLAAVLKSLPVEDDNGDWPEIPHWSPDVVHHLRAATEETPR
;
A
#
# COMPACT_ATOMS: atom_id res chain seq x y z
N MET A 1 -50.30 -32.95 1.77
CA MET A 1 -49.50 -32.24 2.80
C MET A 1 -48.08 -32.79 2.74
N SER A 2 -47.28 -32.45 1.73
CA SER A 2 -46.37 -31.30 1.63
C SER A 2 -45.45 -31.13 2.86
N GLY A 3 -44.33 -31.85 2.86
CA GLY A 3 -43.33 -31.81 3.93
C GLY A 3 -41.89 -32.10 3.47
N ARG A 4 -41.58 -31.86 2.19
CA ARG A 4 -40.28 -32.23 1.60
C ARG A 4 -39.48 -31.09 0.96
N SER A 5 -39.89 -29.83 1.14
CA SER A 5 -39.31 -28.68 0.42
C SER A 5 -38.44 -27.73 1.28
N ALA A 6 -38.37 -27.92 2.60
CA ALA A 6 -37.57 -27.03 3.47
C ALA A 6 -36.09 -27.45 3.60
N ALA A 7 -35.81 -28.76 3.65
CA ALA A 7 -34.45 -29.26 3.92
C ALA A 7 -33.46 -29.04 2.76
N THR A 8 -33.94 -29.08 1.51
CA THR A 8 -33.11 -28.87 0.32
C THR A 8 -32.73 -27.39 0.13
N ARG A 9 -33.50 -26.47 0.71
CA ARG A 9 -33.22 -25.02 0.64
C ARG A 9 -32.11 -24.58 1.60
N VAL A 10 -31.99 -25.25 2.75
CA VAL A 10 -30.95 -24.94 3.77
C VAL A 10 -29.56 -25.45 3.35
N ALA A 11 -29.48 -26.50 2.52
CA ALA A 11 -28.20 -27.04 2.04
C ALA A 11 -27.55 -26.17 0.94
N LEU A 12 -28.35 -25.44 0.15
CA LEU A 12 -27.83 -24.60 -0.94
C LEU A 12 -27.30 -23.24 -0.46
N GLU A 13 -27.68 -22.79 0.74
CA GLU A 13 -27.23 -21.50 1.29
C GLU A 13 -25.91 -21.58 2.07
N ARG A 14 -25.47 -22.78 2.47
CA ARG A 14 -24.17 -22.98 3.16
C ARG A 14 -22.97 -23.06 2.21
N GLY A 15 -23.21 -23.00 0.90
CA GLY A 15 -22.18 -23.07 -0.15
C GLY A 15 -21.73 -21.72 -0.70
N ARG A 16 -22.18 -20.59 -0.13
CA ARG A 16 -21.67 -19.27 -0.48
C ARG A 16 -20.55 -18.87 0.48
N GLY A 17 -19.33 -18.76 -0.04
CA GLY A 17 -18.39 -17.77 0.50
C GLY A 17 -16.93 -18.16 0.64
N ALA A 18 -16.46 -19.26 0.06
CA ALA A 18 -15.01 -19.52 0.01
C ALA A 18 -14.58 -19.85 -1.41
N ALA A 19 -13.74 -18.99 -2.00
CA ALA A 19 -13.16 -19.23 -3.32
C ALA A 19 -12.49 -20.63 -3.40
N PRO A 20 -12.40 -21.27 -4.56
CA PRO A 20 -11.68 -22.53 -4.70
C PRO A 20 -10.22 -22.41 -4.20
N ALA A 21 -9.66 -23.49 -3.66
CA ALA A 21 -8.36 -23.49 -2.99
C ALA A 21 -7.20 -22.88 -3.84
N PRO A 22 -7.12 -23.11 -5.17
CA PRO A 22 -6.11 -22.46 -6.01
C PRO A 22 -6.24 -20.93 -6.05
N LEU A 23 -7.46 -20.39 -6.11
CA LEU A 23 -7.69 -18.94 -6.09
C LEU A 23 -7.34 -18.34 -4.72
N ARG A 24 -7.66 -19.03 -3.62
CA ARG A 24 -7.22 -18.61 -2.27
C ARG A 24 -5.71 -18.57 -2.13
N LEU A 25 -4.99 -19.49 -2.78
CA LEU A 25 -3.52 -19.48 -2.80
C LEU A 25 -3.00 -18.28 -3.61
N ALA A 26 -3.58 -18.03 -4.79
CA ALA A 26 -3.21 -16.89 -5.63
C ALA A 26 -3.44 -15.54 -4.92
N HIS A 27 -4.57 -15.35 -4.25
CA HIS A 27 -4.84 -14.12 -3.49
C HIS A 27 -3.87 -13.93 -2.32
N ARG A 28 -3.46 -15.03 -1.66
CA ARG A 28 -2.44 -14.99 -0.60
C ARG A 28 -1.05 -14.67 -1.16
N GLN A 29 -0.68 -15.25 -2.29
CA GLN A 29 0.57 -14.92 -2.96
C GLN A 29 0.60 -13.45 -3.35
N ALA A 30 -0.46 -12.92 -3.96
CA ALA A 30 -0.53 -11.50 -4.33
C ALA A 30 -0.37 -10.57 -3.12
N ARG A 31 -1.01 -10.89 -1.98
CA ARG A 31 -0.81 -10.12 -0.73
C ARG A 31 0.63 -10.19 -0.23
N HIS A 32 1.27 -11.35 -0.34
CA HIS A 32 2.67 -11.52 0.03
C HIS A 32 3.61 -10.71 -0.89
N GLU A 33 3.39 -10.74 -2.21
CA GLU A 33 4.14 -9.92 -3.17
C GLU A 33 3.97 -8.42 -2.90
N LEU A 34 2.75 -7.97 -2.64
CA LEU A 34 2.48 -6.58 -2.26
C LEU A 34 3.25 -6.19 -0.98
N ALA A 35 3.24 -7.05 0.03
CA ALA A 35 3.95 -6.84 1.28
C ALA A 35 5.47 -6.79 1.09
N MET A 36 6.04 -7.68 0.28
CA MET A 36 7.47 -7.69 -0.07
C MET A 36 7.86 -6.43 -0.84
N LEU A 37 7.05 -6.04 -1.83
CA LEU A 37 7.25 -4.80 -2.59
C LEU A 37 7.24 -3.60 -1.63
N CYS A 38 6.18 -3.42 -0.83
CA CYS A 38 6.08 -2.37 0.18
C CYS A 38 7.32 -2.29 1.09
N SER A 39 7.83 -3.44 1.56
CA SER A 39 9.04 -3.49 2.37
C SER A 39 10.28 -3.00 1.62
N LEU A 40 10.43 -3.27 0.33
CA LEU A 40 11.55 -2.80 -0.49
C LEU A 40 11.48 -1.30 -0.73
N ILE A 41 10.28 -0.80 -1.07
CA ILE A 41 10.01 0.64 -1.27
C ILE A 41 10.38 1.42 0.00
N LEU A 42 9.92 0.94 1.16
CA LEU A 42 10.15 1.59 2.44
C LEU A 42 11.63 1.48 2.90
N ALA A 43 12.35 0.46 2.43
CA ALA A 43 13.76 0.29 2.71
C ALA A 43 14.68 1.19 1.88
N ASN A 44 14.17 1.78 0.79
CA ASN A 44 14.95 2.66 -0.08
C ASN A 44 15.42 3.92 0.69
N PRO A 45 16.73 4.25 0.69
CA PRO A 45 17.26 5.45 1.35
C PRO A 45 16.59 6.76 0.88
N ALA A 46 16.18 6.84 -0.38
CA ALA A 46 15.52 8.03 -0.93
C ALA A 46 14.09 8.21 -0.42
N ALA A 47 13.46 7.21 0.20
CA ALA A 47 12.05 7.23 0.57
C ALA A 47 11.65 8.45 1.42
N ALA A 48 12.48 8.81 2.41
CA ALA A 48 12.22 9.98 3.25
C ALA A 48 12.28 11.29 2.46
N SER A 49 13.28 11.42 1.59
CA SER A 49 13.50 12.61 0.76
C SER A 49 12.40 12.78 -0.30
N SER A 50 11.95 11.67 -0.89
CA SER A 50 10.87 11.66 -1.87
C SER A 50 9.54 12.03 -1.22
N LEU A 51 9.28 11.51 -0.01
CA LEU A 51 8.09 11.86 0.75
C LEU A 51 8.09 13.34 1.17
N ALA A 52 9.22 13.90 1.62
CA ALA A 52 9.32 15.34 1.93
C ALA A 52 9.02 16.21 0.70
N LYS A 53 9.61 15.87 -0.46
CA LYS A 53 9.42 16.62 -1.72
C LYS A 53 7.99 16.59 -2.25
N LEU A 54 7.17 15.61 -1.86
CA LEU A 54 5.75 15.57 -2.23
C LEU A 54 5.02 16.79 -1.68
N VAL A 55 5.42 17.27 -0.51
CA VAL A 55 4.76 18.37 0.21
C VAL A 55 5.26 19.74 -0.24
N ASP A 56 6.54 19.84 -0.60
CA ASP A 56 7.21 21.13 -0.83
C ASP A 56 7.22 21.59 -2.31
N SER A 57 6.66 20.83 -3.25
CA SER A 57 6.86 21.04 -4.69
C SER A 57 5.56 21.26 -5.46
N GLU A 58 5.52 22.31 -6.28
CA GLU A 58 4.45 22.54 -7.30
C GLU A 58 4.47 21.54 -8.47
N VAL A 59 5.37 20.55 -8.43
CA VAL A 59 5.61 19.59 -9.52
C VAL A 59 5.18 18.22 -9.03
N GLU A 60 4.42 17.49 -9.84
CA GLU A 60 4.00 16.12 -9.55
C GLU A 60 5.21 15.23 -9.21
N ARG A 61 5.22 14.67 -7.98
CA ARG A 61 6.30 13.80 -7.47
C ARG A 61 5.80 12.37 -7.30
N PRO A 62 5.82 11.54 -8.36
CA PRO A 62 5.33 10.16 -8.29
C PRO A 62 6.06 9.32 -7.24
N ASP A 63 7.35 9.58 -6.99
CA ASP A 63 8.14 8.84 -5.98
C ASP A 63 7.67 9.09 -4.55
N GLY A 64 7.27 10.32 -4.23
CA GLY A 64 6.75 10.67 -2.91
C GLY A 64 5.38 10.03 -2.69
N ALA A 65 4.50 10.14 -3.68
CA ALA A 65 3.19 9.49 -3.69
C ALA A 65 3.29 7.96 -3.59
N LEU A 66 4.29 7.34 -4.22
CA LEU A 66 4.55 5.90 -4.09
C LEU A 66 4.86 5.49 -2.64
N VAL A 67 5.82 6.18 -2.01
CA VAL A 67 6.23 5.92 -0.62
C VAL A 67 5.05 6.12 0.32
N LEU A 68 4.28 7.17 0.06
CA LEU A 68 3.09 7.47 0.79
C LEU A 68 2.03 6.35 0.70
N GLY A 69 1.69 5.90 -0.51
CA GLY A 69 0.73 4.80 -0.67
C GLY A 69 1.17 3.53 0.07
N VAL A 70 2.49 3.26 0.15
CA VAL A 70 3.03 2.16 0.96
C VAL A 70 2.79 2.36 2.46
N LEU A 71 3.02 3.55 2.99
CA LEU A 71 2.77 3.86 4.41
C LEU A 71 1.29 3.67 4.76
N LEU A 72 0.39 4.19 3.92
CA LEU A 72 -1.05 4.07 4.11
C LEU A 72 -1.49 2.61 4.06
N ASN A 73 -1.00 1.83 3.09
CA ASN A 73 -1.32 0.41 3.00
C ASN A 73 -0.89 -0.37 4.24
N LEU A 74 0.33 -0.12 4.75
CA LEU A 74 0.83 -0.75 5.98
C LEU A 74 0.13 -0.25 7.25
N ALA A 75 -0.59 0.86 7.18
CA ALA A 75 -1.43 1.40 8.24
C ALA A 75 -2.92 1.02 8.12
N ASP A 76 -3.25 0.08 7.22
CA ASP A 76 -4.61 -0.36 6.88
C ASP A 76 -5.51 0.75 6.28
N TYR A 77 -4.92 1.78 5.64
CA TYR A 77 -5.63 2.82 4.87
C TYR A 77 -5.64 2.50 3.38
N GLU A 78 -6.42 1.49 3.01
CA GLU A 78 -6.34 0.88 1.68
C GLU A 78 -6.87 1.78 0.55
N GLU A 79 -7.92 2.57 0.78
CA GLU A 79 -8.45 3.51 -0.22
C GLU A 79 -7.50 4.67 -0.47
N GLY A 80 -6.93 5.25 0.60
CA GLY A 80 -5.90 6.27 0.48
C GLY A 80 -4.65 5.74 -0.22
N ALA A 81 -4.23 4.51 0.11
CA ALA A 81 -3.11 3.87 -0.59
C ALA A 81 -3.38 3.71 -2.09
N ARG A 82 -4.57 3.24 -2.46
CA ARG A 82 -4.99 3.12 -3.87
C ARG A 82 -4.91 4.46 -4.58
N PHE A 83 -5.50 5.52 -4.02
CA PHE A 83 -5.49 6.86 -4.60
C PHE A 83 -4.06 7.33 -4.91
N TRP A 84 -3.16 7.24 -3.93
CA TRP A 84 -1.78 7.71 -4.10
C TRP A 84 -0.97 6.84 -5.07
N TRP A 85 -1.26 5.54 -5.13
CA TRP A 85 -0.66 4.70 -6.16
C TRP A 85 -1.21 4.98 -7.56
N GLU A 86 -2.50 5.29 -7.71
CA GLU A 86 -3.07 5.69 -9.01
C GLU A 86 -2.45 7.00 -9.50
N PHE A 87 -2.31 7.98 -8.61
CA PHE A 87 -1.60 9.23 -8.87
C PHE A 87 -0.15 8.97 -9.30
N ALA A 88 0.60 8.19 -8.51
CA ALA A 88 2.00 7.90 -8.80
C ALA A 88 2.18 7.12 -10.11
N ALA A 89 1.28 6.19 -10.43
CA ALA A 89 1.30 5.46 -11.69
C ALA A 89 0.97 6.36 -12.88
N GLY A 90 0.01 7.28 -12.73
CA GLY A 90 -0.26 8.34 -13.71
C GLY A 90 0.95 9.24 -13.97
N GLY A 91 1.74 9.52 -12.92
CA GLY A 91 3.04 10.20 -12.99
C GLY A 91 4.21 9.33 -13.49
N GLY A 92 3.96 8.09 -13.93
CA GLY A 92 4.96 7.22 -14.56
C GLY A 92 5.63 6.19 -13.65
N SER A 93 5.19 6.03 -12.40
CA SER A 93 5.77 5.04 -11.48
C SER A 93 5.32 3.60 -11.79
N HIS A 94 6.21 2.81 -12.39
CA HIS A 94 5.95 1.38 -12.63
C HIS A 94 5.73 0.57 -11.34
N LEU A 95 6.32 1.03 -10.22
CA LEU A 95 6.17 0.37 -8.93
C LEU A 95 4.82 0.66 -8.29
N ALA A 96 4.27 1.86 -8.48
CA ALA A 96 2.91 2.17 -8.06
C ALA A 96 1.90 1.30 -8.82
N ALA A 97 2.07 1.18 -10.15
CA ALA A 97 1.28 0.27 -10.97
C ALA A 97 1.43 -1.20 -10.52
N SER A 98 2.63 -1.61 -10.10
CA SER A 98 2.88 -2.95 -9.55
C SER A 98 2.17 -3.17 -8.21
N CYS A 99 2.16 -2.17 -7.32
CA CYS A 99 1.39 -2.21 -6.07
C CYS A 99 -0.11 -2.39 -6.35
N LEU A 100 -0.67 -1.63 -7.30
CA LEU A 100 -2.07 -1.74 -7.71
C LEU A 100 -2.38 -3.12 -8.31
N TRP A 101 -1.48 -3.65 -9.16
CA TRP A 101 -1.63 -5.00 -9.71
C TRP A 101 -1.77 -6.04 -8.60
N PHE A 102 -0.86 -6.05 -7.62
CA PHE A 102 -0.93 -7.01 -6.51
C PHE A 102 -2.11 -6.74 -5.57
N LEU A 103 -2.49 -5.49 -5.36
CA LEU A 103 -3.68 -5.11 -4.59
C LEU A 103 -4.94 -5.74 -5.20
N HIS A 104 -5.21 -5.46 -6.48
CA HIS A 104 -6.38 -5.98 -7.20
C HIS A 104 -6.35 -7.51 -7.32
N GLN A 105 -5.18 -8.13 -7.52
CA GLN A 105 -5.07 -9.59 -7.48
C GLN A 105 -5.39 -10.18 -6.10
N SER A 106 -4.98 -9.51 -5.01
CA SER A 106 -5.27 -9.98 -3.66
C SER A 106 -6.76 -9.90 -3.30
N ARG A 107 -7.51 -9.02 -3.98
CA ARG A 107 -8.96 -8.81 -3.86
C ARG A 107 -9.78 -9.70 -4.80
N GLY A 108 -9.14 -10.34 -5.77
CA GLY A 108 -9.83 -11.13 -6.79
C GLY A 108 -10.53 -10.28 -7.85
N GLU A 109 -9.91 -9.15 -8.22
CA GLU A 109 -10.38 -8.19 -9.24
C GLU A 109 -9.56 -8.36 -10.53
N PRO A 110 -9.81 -9.40 -11.35
CA PRO A 110 -8.89 -9.81 -12.42
C PRO A 110 -8.78 -8.80 -13.57
N LYS A 111 -9.84 -8.01 -13.83
CA LYS A 111 -9.84 -7.00 -14.88
C LYS A 111 -8.88 -5.86 -14.52
N ASP A 112 -9.06 -5.28 -13.33
CA ASP A 112 -8.22 -4.19 -12.84
C ASP A 112 -6.79 -4.66 -12.63
N ALA A 113 -6.62 -5.88 -12.09
CA ALA A 113 -5.29 -6.44 -11.93
C ALA A 113 -4.56 -6.63 -13.27
N ASN A 114 -5.25 -7.09 -14.31
CA ASN A 114 -4.64 -7.21 -15.63
C ASN A 114 -4.32 -5.84 -16.25
N PHE A 115 -5.20 -4.85 -16.07
CA PHE A 115 -4.95 -3.48 -16.50
C PHE A 115 -3.66 -2.93 -15.87
N TRP A 116 -3.55 -3.01 -14.54
CA TRP A 116 -2.39 -2.49 -13.81
C TRP A 116 -1.11 -3.28 -14.08
N ARG A 117 -1.20 -4.60 -14.31
CA ARG A 117 -0.05 -5.40 -14.75
C ARG A 117 0.52 -4.88 -16.07
N LEU A 118 -0.34 -4.64 -17.07
CA LEU A 118 0.08 -4.12 -18.36
C LEU A 118 0.66 -2.70 -18.24
N GLN A 119 0.07 -1.86 -17.39
CA GLN A 119 0.63 -0.53 -17.09
C GLN A 119 2.02 -0.63 -16.44
N ALA A 120 2.19 -1.51 -15.44
CA ALA A 120 3.48 -1.73 -14.79
C ALA A 120 4.54 -2.22 -15.79
N GLU A 121 4.21 -3.20 -16.63
CA GLU A 121 5.08 -3.72 -17.68
C GLU A 121 5.46 -2.65 -18.72
N SER A 122 4.51 -1.80 -19.12
CA SER A 122 4.77 -0.71 -20.07
C SER A 122 5.63 0.39 -19.45
N LEU A 123 5.31 0.81 -18.22
CA LEU A 123 6.04 1.86 -17.52
C LEU A 123 7.47 1.43 -17.22
N ALA A 124 7.71 0.16 -16.87
CA ALA A 124 9.04 -0.38 -16.59
C ALA A 124 9.99 -0.33 -17.80
N GLN A 125 9.48 -0.19 -19.02
CA GLN A 125 10.28 -0.05 -20.24
C GLN A 125 10.79 1.38 -20.46
N LEU A 126 10.20 2.36 -19.78
CA LEU A 126 10.61 3.76 -19.90
C LEU A 126 11.86 4.03 -19.06
N PRO A 127 12.67 5.05 -19.41
CA PRO A 127 13.73 5.54 -18.54
C PRO A 127 13.15 5.92 -17.18
N GLN A 128 13.53 5.17 -16.14
CA GLN A 128 13.07 5.46 -14.81
C GLN A 128 13.91 6.59 -14.22
N PRO A 129 13.31 7.59 -13.55
CA PRO A 129 14.09 8.47 -12.71
C PRO A 129 14.85 7.58 -11.73
N ALA A 130 16.16 7.84 -11.58
CA ALA A 130 16.99 7.05 -10.70
C ALA A 130 16.44 7.18 -9.29
N TRP A 131 15.69 6.18 -8.86
CA TRP A 131 15.24 6.06 -7.48
C TRP A 131 16.51 5.99 -6.64
N GLN A 132 16.94 7.14 -6.12
CA GLN A 132 18.34 7.41 -5.82
C GLN A 132 18.85 6.39 -4.80
N LEU A 133 19.56 5.37 -5.30
CA LEU A 133 20.06 4.25 -4.51
C LEU A 133 21.08 4.72 -3.46
N SER A 134 21.56 5.96 -3.59
CA SER A 134 22.38 6.66 -2.62
C SER A 134 21.71 7.98 -2.28
N SER A 135 21.10 8.04 -1.11
CA SER A 135 20.74 9.30 -0.46
C SER A 135 21.53 9.40 0.84
N PRO A 136 22.15 10.57 1.14
CA PRO A 136 22.73 10.81 2.46
C PRO A 136 21.67 10.91 3.56
N ASP A 137 20.38 10.92 3.18
CA ASP A 137 19.29 11.08 4.13
C ASP A 137 19.13 9.89 5.07
N ARG A 138 18.73 10.23 6.28
CA ARG A 138 18.31 9.26 7.28
C ARG A 138 17.12 8.43 6.73
N PRO A 139 17.12 7.10 6.90
CA PRO A 139 15.97 6.28 6.52
C PRO A 139 14.66 6.80 7.12
N LEU A 140 13.55 6.61 6.39
CA LEU A 140 12.22 7.04 6.83
C LEU A 140 11.76 6.30 8.09
N VAL A 141 12.09 5.02 8.16
CA VAL A 141 11.78 4.13 9.29
C VAL A 141 13.05 3.48 9.81
N SER A 142 13.11 3.26 11.12
CA SER A 142 14.28 2.65 11.78
C SER A 142 14.60 1.25 11.24
N ARG A 143 15.85 0.81 11.40
CA ARG A 143 16.30 -0.52 10.98
C ARG A 143 15.47 -1.64 11.63
N SER A 144 15.12 -1.48 12.90
CA SER A 144 14.33 -2.47 13.65
C SER A 144 12.93 -2.63 13.07
N VAL A 145 12.23 -1.54 12.80
CA VAL A 145 10.89 -1.57 12.17
C VAL A 145 10.94 -2.21 10.78
N ARG A 146 11.96 -1.87 9.96
CA ARG A 146 12.13 -2.51 8.66
C ARG A 146 12.39 -4.01 8.77
N ALA A 147 13.22 -4.43 9.73
CA ALA A 147 13.53 -5.84 9.95
C ALA A 147 12.29 -6.62 10.40
N GLU A 148 11.45 -6.03 11.25
CA GLU A 148 10.19 -6.61 11.70
C GLU A 148 9.19 -6.78 10.54
N ILE A 149 8.97 -5.73 9.76
CA ILE A 149 8.13 -5.77 8.55
C ILE A 149 8.61 -6.88 7.60
N LEU A 150 9.90 -6.91 7.29
CA LEU A 150 10.48 -7.93 6.41
C LEU A 150 10.35 -9.35 6.97
N ALA A 151 10.50 -9.52 8.29
CA ALA A 151 10.33 -10.82 8.94
C ALA A 151 8.88 -11.31 8.84
N LEU A 152 7.90 -10.43 9.06
CA LEU A 152 6.48 -10.75 8.87
C LEU A 152 6.17 -11.12 7.42
N CYS A 153 6.70 -10.37 6.45
CA CYS A 153 6.55 -10.70 5.03
C CYS A 153 7.07 -12.11 4.74
N LYS A 154 8.29 -12.45 5.19
CA LYS A 154 8.90 -13.79 4.98
C LYS A 154 8.11 -14.94 5.60
N GLN A 155 7.33 -14.66 6.64
CA GLN A 155 6.45 -15.65 7.28
C GLN A 155 5.07 -15.74 6.62
N GLY A 156 4.82 -14.98 5.55
CA GLY A 156 3.52 -14.91 4.88
C GLY A 156 2.44 -14.20 5.70
N MET A 157 2.85 -13.47 6.75
CA MET A 157 1.95 -12.64 7.55
C MET A 157 1.75 -11.27 6.89
N SER A 158 0.62 -10.62 7.19
CA SER A 158 0.37 -9.26 6.72
C SER A 158 1.14 -8.27 7.59
N PRO A 159 2.19 -7.60 7.07
CA PRO A 159 2.93 -6.63 7.86
C PRO A 159 2.05 -5.41 8.14
N ARG A 160 2.27 -4.78 9.29
CA ARG A 160 1.63 -3.53 9.68
C ARG A 160 2.67 -2.57 10.23
N LEU A 161 2.41 -1.27 10.09
CA LEU A 161 3.20 -0.29 10.81
C LEU A 161 2.94 -0.42 12.32
N PRO A 162 3.97 -0.20 13.16
CA PRO A 162 3.78 0.03 14.59
C PRO A 162 2.69 1.08 14.86
N SER A 163 1.90 0.89 15.91
CA SER A 163 0.72 1.72 16.19
C SER A 163 1.02 3.22 16.27
N ARG A 164 2.22 3.61 16.73
CA ARG A 164 2.66 5.01 16.77
C ARG A 164 2.84 5.61 15.38
N LEU A 165 3.47 4.89 14.48
CA LEU A 165 3.62 5.29 13.08
C LEU A 165 2.27 5.38 12.38
N ALA A 166 1.41 4.39 12.60
CA ALA A 166 0.05 4.42 12.09
C ALA A 166 -0.70 5.64 12.63
N ALA A 167 -0.58 5.96 13.93
CA ALA A 167 -1.21 7.12 14.57
C ALA A 167 -0.79 8.45 13.93
N VAL A 168 0.49 8.63 13.59
CA VAL A 168 0.97 9.82 12.86
C VAL A 168 0.21 9.98 11.54
N LEU A 169 0.05 8.90 10.78
CA LEU A 169 -0.70 8.92 9.51
C LEU A 169 -2.20 9.22 9.73
N LYS A 170 -2.80 8.70 10.82
CA LYS A 170 -4.22 8.97 11.15
C LYS A 170 -4.48 10.41 11.58
N SER A 171 -3.47 11.05 12.17
CA SER A 171 -3.56 12.41 12.72
C SER A 171 -3.32 13.51 11.68
N LEU A 172 -3.04 13.14 10.43
CA LEU A 172 -2.87 14.11 9.35
C LEU A 172 -4.21 14.79 9.09
N PRO A 173 -4.24 16.13 8.99
CA PRO A 173 -5.47 16.88 8.77
C PRO A 173 -6.11 16.43 7.45
N VAL A 174 -7.41 16.19 7.47
CA VAL A 174 -8.22 15.97 6.26
C VAL A 174 -9.00 17.27 6.07
N GLU A 175 -8.88 17.92 4.91
CA GLU A 175 -9.85 18.95 4.55
C GLU A 175 -11.15 18.26 4.14
N ASP A 176 -12.25 18.65 4.80
CA ASP A 176 -13.60 18.39 4.34
C ASP A 176 -13.88 19.33 3.16
N ASP A 177 -13.32 19.01 1.99
CA ASP A 177 -13.82 19.59 0.76
C ASP A 177 -15.12 18.85 0.42
N ASN A 178 -16.24 19.56 0.43
CA ASN A 178 -17.61 19.06 0.18
C ASN A 178 -17.80 18.49 -1.26
N GLY A 179 -16.75 18.01 -1.93
CA GLY A 179 -16.74 17.44 -3.28
C GLY A 179 -16.78 15.90 -3.31
N ASP A 180 -17.09 15.34 -4.48
CA ASP A 180 -17.16 13.89 -4.77
C ASP A 180 -15.82 13.12 -4.66
N TRP A 181 -14.76 13.76 -4.15
CA TRP A 181 -13.45 13.13 -3.96
C TRP A 181 -13.36 12.47 -2.58
N PRO A 182 -12.75 11.28 -2.46
CA PRO A 182 -12.53 10.66 -1.16
C PRO A 182 -11.69 11.60 -0.27
N GLU A 183 -11.92 11.56 1.04
CA GLU A 183 -11.13 12.28 2.04
C GLU A 183 -9.63 11.99 1.88
N ILE A 184 -8.88 12.86 1.21
CA ILE A 184 -7.43 12.72 1.04
C ILE A 184 -6.76 13.40 2.24
N PRO A 185 -5.97 12.66 3.06
CA PRO A 185 -5.19 13.29 4.13
C PRO A 185 -4.22 14.33 3.54
N HIS A 186 -4.24 15.56 4.06
CA HIS A 186 -3.24 16.58 3.76
C HIS A 186 -1.91 16.21 4.44
N TRP A 187 -0.87 16.12 3.63
CA TRP A 187 0.48 15.79 4.08
C TRP A 187 1.15 17.04 4.61
N SER A 188 1.28 17.17 5.93
CA SER A 188 2.02 18.28 6.55
C SER A 188 3.51 18.19 6.17
N PRO A 189 4.23 19.32 5.97
CA PRO A 189 5.67 19.31 5.69
C PRO A 189 6.49 18.55 6.75
N ASP A 190 6.02 18.56 7.99
CA ASP A 190 6.67 17.91 9.14
C ASP A 190 6.40 16.40 9.24
N VAL A 191 5.64 15.79 8.32
CA VAL A 191 5.25 14.37 8.40
C VAL A 191 6.46 13.44 8.47
N VAL A 192 7.52 13.75 7.72
CA VAL A 192 8.77 12.95 7.73
C VAL A 192 9.46 13.03 9.10
N HIS A 193 9.43 14.20 9.75
CA HIS A 193 9.98 14.39 11.08
C HIS A 193 9.18 13.58 12.12
N HIS A 194 7.85 13.67 12.10
CA HIS A 194 6.97 12.92 13.00
C HIS A 194 7.08 11.41 12.83
N LEU A 195 7.16 10.91 11.58
CA LEU A 195 7.35 9.49 11.31
C LEU A 195 8.69 8.99 11.87
N ARG A 196 9.79 9.72 11.65
CA ARG A 196 11.11 9.34 12.17
C ARG A 196 11.11 9.28 13.69
N ALA A 197 10.61 10.33 14.35
CA ALA A 197 10.50 10.38 15.82
C ALA A 197 9.72 9.19 16.38
N ALA A 198 8.58 8.85 15.76
CA ALA A 198 7.77 7.70 16.16
C ALA A 198 8.49 6.34 16.02
N THR A 199 9.55 6.24 15.21
CA THR A 199 10.33 4.99 15.04
C THR A 199 11.45 4.79 16.04
N GLU A 200 11.86 5.85 16.74
CA GLU A 200 13.02 5.88 17.63
C GLU A 200 12.65 5.69 19.09
N GLU A 201 11.42 6.07 19.44
CA GLU A 201 10.89 5.84 20.77
C GLU A 201 10.70 4.35 21.02
N THR A 202 11.61 3.78 21.81
CA THR A 202 11.50 2.41 22.29
C THR A 202 10.26 2.30 23.18
N PRO A 203 9.44 1.23 23.10
CA PRO A 203 8.39 1.03 24.10
C PRO A 203 9.07 0.94 25.49
N ARG A 204 8.63 1.79 26.42
CA ARG A 204 8.98 1.66 27.84
C ARG A 204 8.26 0.47 28.44
#